data_AF-A0A929JZ19-F1
#
_entry.id   AF-A0A929JZ19-F1
#
_cell.length_a   1.000
_cell.length_b   1.000
_cell.length_c   1.000
_cell.angle_alpha   90.00
_cell.angle_beta   90.00
_cell.angle_gamma   90.00
#
_symmetry.space_group_name_H-M   'P 1'
#
loop_
_entity.id
_entity.type
_entity.pdbx_description
1 polymer ?
#
loop_
_entity_poly.entity_id
_entity_poly.type
_entity_poly.pdbx_seq_one_letter_code
_entity_poly.pdbx_strand_id
1 'polypeptide(L)'
;MLRLAFIIAAVFALTVSTSFIDDVAFMRDQKKSLRVKQAYADKEKLLAQKLKPLKLSLSKINILITAFKTEQELTVYIKAPTEAKYRRFATYNICSMSGLLGPKRCSGDRQVPEGFYYIDRFNPASTYYLSLGVNYPNQADKIKSGAADPGNDIFIHGKCVTIGCMPLTDNYIKEVYLLALQAYQSGQRNIPVYIFPYKFNSISADIFAAPYANDKATIAFWAKLKKGYDQFTTRQQEIAIKVNAAGDYVF
;
A
#
# COMPACT_ATOMS: atom_id res chain seq x y z
N MET A 1 -72.04 3.48 -12.32
CA MET A 1 -70.87 4.13 -11.71
C MET A 1 -69.85 3.05 -11.33
N LEU A 2 -68.85 2.79 -12.17
CA LEU A 2 -67.83 1.77 -11.93
C LEU A 2 -66.47 2.48 -11.82
N ARG A 3 -65.88 2.51 -10.63
CA ARG A 3 -64.55 3.09 -10.40
C ARG A 3 -63.50 2.03 -10.68
N LEU A 4 -62.73 2.21 -11.75
CA LEU A 4 -61.57 1.40 -12.08
C LEU A 4 -60.34 1.98 -11.36
N ALA A 5 -59.82 1.26 -10.37
CA ALA A 5 -58.56 1.59 -9.72
C ALA A 5 -57.40 0.97 -10.52
N PHE A 6 -56.55 1.80 -11.12
CA PHE A 6 -55.30 1.36 -11.73
C PHE A 6 -54.22 1.23 -10.66
N ILE A 7 -53.82 -0.01 -10.36
CA ILE A 7 -52.63 -0.31 -9.56
C ILE A 7 -51.43 -0.26 -10.51
N ILE A 8 -50.60 0.79 -10.40
CA ILE A 8 -49.31 0.85 -11.08
C ILE A 8 -48.31 0.06 -10.23
N ALA A 9 -48.02 -1.17 -10.64
CA ALA A 9 -46.91 -1.95 -10.08
C ALA A 9 -45.58 -1.37 -10.61
N ALA A 10 -44.88 -0.60 -9.79
CA ALA A 10 -43.53 -0.14 -10.09
C ALA A 10 -42.56 -1.33 -9.98
N VAL A 11 -42.17 -1.89 -11.14
CA VAL A 11 -41.08 -2.87 -11.22
C VAL A 11 -39.76 -2.12 -11.01
N PHE A 12 -39.25 -2.13 -9.79
CA PHE A 12 -37.88 -1.71 -9.49
C PHE A 12 -36.91 -2.74 -10.10
N ALA A 13 -36.45 -2.50 -11.32
CA ALA A 13 -35.32 -3.23 -11.87
C ALA A 13 -34.06 -2.85 -11.05
N LEU A 14 -33.57 -3.76 -10.21
CA LEU A 14 -32.29 -3.61 -9.53
C LEU A 14 -31.19 -3.60 -10.60
N THR A 15 -30.76 -2.41 -11.02
CA THR A 15 -29.55 -2.25 -11.83
C THR A 15 -28.35 -2.48 -10.92
N VAL A 16 -27.85 -3.72 -10.87
CA VAL A 16 -26.57 -4.01 -10.23
C VAL A 16 -25.49 -3.30 -11.03
N SER A 17 -24.74 -2.40 -10.39
CA SER A 17 -23.66 -1.66 -11.05
C SER A 17 -22.55 -2.61 -11.51
N THR A 18 -22.01 -2.39 -12.71
CA THR A 18 -20.93 -3.19 -13.29
C THR A 18 -19.72 -3.31 -12.36
N SER A 19 -19.39 -2.24 -11.64
CA SER A 19 -18.34 -2.19 -10.62
C SER A 19 -18.50 -3.20 -9.47
N PHE A 20 -19.75 -3.51 -9.09
CA PHE A 20 -20.02 -4.48 -8.03
C PHE A 20 -19.82 -5.92 -8.52
N ILE A 21 -20.17 -6.19 -9.78
CA ILE A 21 -19.97 -7.49 -10.41
C ILE A 21 -18.47 -7.78 -10.52
N ASP A 22 -17.67 -6.79 -10.91
CA ASP A 22 -16.21 -6.90 -11.02
C ASP A 22 -15.55 -7.19 -9.66
N ASP A 23 -16.00 -6.55 -8.59
CA ASP A 23 -15.49 -6.81 -7.23
C ASP A 23 -15.79 -8.22 -6.73
N VAL A 24 -17.02 -8.69 -6.95
CA VAL A 24 -17.41 -10.06 -6.59
C VAL A 24 -16.60 -11.07 -7.38
N ALA A 25 -16.41 -10.84 -8.68
CA ALA A 25 -15.60 -11.69 -9.54
C ALA A 25 -14.12 -11.70 -9.09
N PHE A 26 -13.54 -10.54 -8.80
CA PHE A 26 -12.18 -10.41 -8.28
C PHE A 26 -11.99 -11.16 -6.98
N MET A 27 -12.86 -10.94 -5.99
CA MET A 27 -12.77 -11.63 -4.69
C MET A 27 -12.94 -13.14 -4.83
N ARG A 28 -13.84 -13.59 -5.72
CA ARG A 28 -14.01 -15.01 -6.04
C ARG A 28 -12.72 -15.59 -6.63
N ASP A 29 -12.08 -14.87 -7.53
CA ASP A 29 -10.84 -15.31 -8.16
C ASP A 29 -9.69 -15.43 -7.17
N GLN A 30 -9.51 -14.42 -6.31
CA GLN A 30 -8.52 -14.43 -5.22
C GLN A 30 -8.72 -15.66 -4.31
N LYS A 31 -9.97 -15.97 -3.95
CA LYS A 31 -10.31 -17.12 -3.10
C LYS A 31 -10.17 -18.48 -3.78
N LYS A 32 -9.85 -18.57 -5.08
CA LYS A 32 -9.48 -19.85 -5.72
C LYS A 32 -8.11 -20.34 -5.23
N SER A 33 -7.19 -19.43 -4.90
CA SER A 33 -5.84 -19.78 -4.43
C SER A 33 -5.88 -20.46 -3.06
N LEU A 34 -5.21 -21.62 -2.95
CA LEU A 34 -5.02 -22.32 -1.68
C LEU A 34 -4.29 -21.45 -0.65
N ARG A 35 -3.36 -20.59 -1.08
CA ARG A 35 -2.61 -19.70 -0.18
C ARG A 35 -3.50 -18.60 0.40
N VAL A 36 -4.41 -18.06 -0.40
CA VAL A 36 -5.41 -17.08 0.08
C VAL A 36 -6.38 -17.75 1.04
N LYS A 37 -6.87 -18.96 0.71
CA LYS A 37 -7.71 -19.75 1.64
C LYS A 37 -7.00 -20.01 2.98
N GLN A 38 -5.73 -20.41 2.94
CA GLN A 38 -4.92 -20.62 4.13
C GLN A 38 -4.72 -19.31 4.91
N ALA A 39 -4.49 -18.19 4.22
CA ALA A 39 -4.39 -16.88 4.87
C ALA A 39 -5.65 -16.57 5.67
N TYR A 40 -6.84 -16.75 5.09
CA TYR A 40 -8.11 -16.57 5.80
C TYR A 40 -8.21 -17.49 7.01
N ALA A 41 -7.96 -18.80 6.83
CA ALA A 41 -8.02 -19.79 7.91
C ALA A 41 -7.11 -19.42 9.10
N ASP A 42 -5.90 -18.93 8.82
CA ASP A 42 -4.91 -18.62 9.84
C ASP A 42 -5.12 -17.26 10.51
N LYS A 43 -5.57 -16.26 9.74
CA LYS A 43 -5.46 -14.85 10.14
C LYS A 43 -6.78 -14.12 10.30
N GLU A 44 -7.89 -14.58 9.73
CA GLU A 44 -9.15 -13.84 9.77
C GLU A 44 -9.62 -13.56 11.21
N LYS A 45 -9.63 -14.60 12.07
CA LYS A 45 -10.00 -14.47 13.48
C LYS A 45 -9.03 -13.55 14.24
N LEU A 46 -7.73 -13.68 14.00
CA LEU A 46 -6.70 -12.84 14.62
C LEU A 46 -6.87 -11.37 14.24
N LEU A 47 -7.07 -11.08 12.95
CA LEU A 47 -7.29 -9.72 12.45
C LEU A 47 -8.59 -9.13 13.02
N ALA A 48 -9.68 -9.90 13.04
CA ALA A 48 -10.93 -9.46 13.64
C ALA A 48 -10.77 -9.11 15.13
N GLN A 49 -10.00 -9.91 15.88
CA GLN A 49 -9.69 -9.62 17.29
C GLN A 49 -8.85 -8.34 17.46
N LYS A 50 -7.83 -8.14 16.61
CA LYS A 50 -7.01 -6.92 16.60
C LYS A 50 -7.82 -5.66 16.23
N LEU A 51 -8.86 -5.79 15.40
CA LEU A 51 -9.71 -4.67 14.99
C LEU A 51 -10.80 -4.31 15.99
N LYS A 52 -11.22 -5.26 16.83
CA LYS A 52 -12.24 -5.04 17.88
C LYS A 52 -11.96 -3.82 18.78
N PRO A 53 -10.76 -3.63 19.39
CA PRO A 53 -10.48 -2.44 20.20
C PRO A 53 -10.51 -1.13 19.40
N LEU A 54 -10.31 -1.20 18.09
CA LEU A 54 -10.41 -0.05 17.18
C LEU A 54 -11.85 0.25 16.73
N LYS A 55 -12.82 -0.59 17.16
CA LYS A 55 -14.24 -0.54 16.72
C LYS A 55 -14.39 -0.67 15.20
N LEU A 56 -13.54 -1.46 14.56
CA LEU A 56 -13.55 -1.71 13.12
C LEU A 56 -13.95 -3.16 12.82
N SER A 57 -14.59 -3.37 11.66
CA SER A 57 -14.88 -4.69 11.09
C SER A 57 -13.94 -4.95 9.93
N LEU A 58 -13.38 -6.16 9.81
CA LEU A 58 -12.47 -6.50 8.71
C LEU A 58 -13.10 -6.26 7.33
N SER A 59 -14.42 -6.36 7.19
CA SER A 59 -15.15 -6.12 5.93
C SER A 59 -15.44 -4.64 5.61
N LYS A 60 -15.01 -3.70 6.46
CA LYS A 60 -15.26 -2.26 6.33
C LYS A 60 -14.05 -1.47 6.79
N ILE A 61 -12.96 -1.55 6.02
CA ILE A 61 -11.69 -0.89 6.33
C ILE A 61 -11.10 -0.22 5.09
N ASN A 62 -10.39 0.88 5.31
CA ASN A 62 -9.36 1.35 4.40
C ASN A 62 -8.02 1.26 5.11
N ILE A 63 -6.95 0.98 4.36
CA ILE A 63 -5.59 0.91 4.89
C ILE A 63 -4.66 1.87 4.16
N LEU A 64 -3.54 2.20 4.81
CA LEU A 64 -2.40 2.89 4.25
C LEU A 64 -1.14 2.22 4.81
N ILE A 65 -0.14 2.02 3.96
CA ILE A 65 1.10 1.36 4.34
C ILE A 65 2.22 2.39 4.34
N THR A 66 3.06 2.38 5.38
CA THR A 66 4.36 3.04 5.34
C THR A 66 5.47 2.00 5.46
N ALA A 67 6.60 2.24 4.82
CA ALA A 67 7.79 1.44 4.95
C ALA A 67 9.01 2.34 5.16
N PHE A 68 9.94 1.90 6.00
CA PHE A 68 11.18 2.61 6.30
C PHE A 68 12.38 1.70 6.05
N LYS A 69 13.27 2.12 5.15
CA LYS A 69 14.40 1.30 4.71
C LYS A 69 15.41 1.06 5.84
N THR A 70 15.78 2.10 6.58
CA THR A 70 16.76 2.00 7.66
C THR A 70 16.24 1.18 8.84
N GLU A 71 15.03 1.48 9.30
CA GLU A 71 14.40 0.77 10.42
C GLU A 71 13.95 -0.65 10.05
N GLN A 72 13.90 -0.97 8.75
CA GLN A 72 13.36 -2.23 8.23
C GLN A 72 11.95 -2.51 8.78
N GLU A 73 11.10 -1.48 8.78
CA GLU A 73 9.75 -1.55 9.33
C GLU A 73 8.72 -1.24 8.25
N LEU A 74 7.69 -2.09 8.16
CA LEU A 74 6.47 -1.85 7.41
C LEU A 74 5.31 -1.69 8.38
N THR A 75 4.64 -0.54 8.36
CA THR A 75 3.50 -0.25 9.24
C THR A 75 2.22 -0.14 8.42
N VAL A 76 1.20 -0.89 8.84
CA VAL A 76 -0.17 -0.73 8.35
C VAL A 76 -0.92 0.23 9.27
N TYR A 77 -1.50 1.25 8.67
CA TYR A 77 -2.45 2.16 9.26
C TYR A 77 -3.85 1.82 8.75
N ILE A 78 -4.87 2.03 9.58
CA ILE A 78 -6.24 1.61 9.27
C ILE A 78 -7.28 2.63 9.71
N LYS A 79 -8.42 2.66 9.01
CA LYS A 79 -9.61 3.44 9.38
C LYS A 79 -10.87 2.78 8.84
N ALA A 80 -12.03 3.19 9.32
CA ALA A 80 -13.27 2.91 8.59
C ALA A 80 -13.29 3.73 7.28
N PRO A 81 -13.96 3.26 6.21
CA PRO A 81 -14.07 4.01 4.96
C PRO A 81 -14.59 5.44 5.14
N THR A 82 -15.52 5.64 6.07
CA THR A 82 -16.16 6.92 6.39
C THR A 82 -15.33 7.86 7.28
N GLU A 83 -14.27 7.35 7.92
CA GLU A 83 -13.42 8.16 8.78
C GLU A 83 -12.37 8.91 7.97
N ALA A 84 -11.99 10.10 8.43
CA ALA A 84 -10.90 10.85 7.81
C ALA A 84 -9.53 10.35 8.26
N LYS A 85 -9.37 10.08 9.56
CA LYS A 85 -8.07 9.80 10.18
C LYS A 85 -7.79 8.30 10.27
N TYR A 86 -6.61 7.92 9.82
CA TYR A 86 -5.98 6.64 10.05
C TYR A 86 -5.47 6.53 11.50
N ARG A 87 -5.35 5.30 11.97
CA ARG A 87 -4.66 4.94 13.21
C ARG A 87 -3.71 3.78 12.96
N ARG A 88 -2.58 3.73 13.67
CA ARG A 88 -1.62 2.64 13.54
C ARG A 88 -2.30 1.31 13.92
N PHE A 89 -2.26 0.33 13.03
CA PHE A 89 -2.80 -1.01 13.26
C PHE A 89 -1.72 -1.96 13.76
N ALA A 90 -0.65 -2.13 12.96
CA ALA A 90 0.45 -3.03 13.26
C ALA A 90 1.71 -2.62 12.51
N THR A 91 2.86 -2.99 13.07
CA THR A 91 4.18 -2.84 12.45
C THR A 91 4.79 -4.22 12.28
N TYR A 92 5.39 -4.46 11.13
CA TYR A 92 5.98 -5.73 10.70
C TYR A 92 7.43 -5.48 10.31
N ASN A 93 8.33 -6.36 10.74
CA ASN A 93 9.72 -6.28 10.31
C ASN A 93 9.83 -6.70 8.84
N ILE A 94 10.51 -5.87 8.06
CA ILE A 94 11.00 -6.22 6.73
C ILE A 94 12.23 -7.09 6.96
N CYS A 95 12.19 -8.32 6.48
CA CYS A 95 13.14 -9.35 6.89
C CYS A 95 14.55 -9.16 6.29
N SER A 96 14.63 -8.49 5.15
CA SER A 96 15.88 -8.12 4.52
C SER A 96 15.63 -6.91 3.62
N MET A 97 16.60 -6.00 3.57
CA MET A 97 16.59 -4.83 2.70
C MET A 97 17.81 -4.88 1.79
N SER A 98 17.57 -4.72 0.49
CA SER A 98 18.64 -4.62 -0.51
C SER A 98 18.95 -3.15 -0.84
N GLY A 99 20.16 -2.92 -1.33
CA GLY A 99 20.61 -1.61 -1.74
C GLY A 99 21.00 -0.69 -0.59
N LEU A 100 21.24 0.56 -0.91
CA LEU A 100 21.57 1.66 0.00
C LEU A 100 20.37 2.62 0.14
N LEU A 101 20.50 3.65 0.97
CA LEU A 101 19.52 4.73 0.97
C LEU A 101 19.62 5.52 -0.35
N GLY A 102 18.50 6.10 -0.76
CA GLY A 102 18.32 6.76 -2.04
C GLY A 102 17.30 6.02 -2.93
N PRO A 103 16.72 6.75 -3.91
CA PRO A 103 15.68 6.22 -4.77
C PRO A 103 16.20 5.14 -5.72
N LYS A 104 15.32 4.22 -6.12
CA LYS A 104 15.55 3.33 -7.25
C LYS A 104 15.47 4.13 -8.56
N ARG A 105 16.49 4.00 -9.42
CA ARG A 105 16.58 4.79 -10.67
C ARG A 105 16.77 3.95 -11.92
N CYS A 106 17.22 2.71 -11.82
CA CYS A 106 17.35 1.84 -13.00
C CYS A 106 17.11 0.36 -12.68
N SER A 107 16.79 -0.42 -13.70
CA SER A 107 16.72 -1.87 -13.58
C SER A 107 18.06 -2.46 -13.12
N GLY A 108 18.02 -3.42 -12.21
CA GLY A 108 19.24 -4.07 -11.69
C GLY A 108 20.05 -3.31 -10.63
N ASP A 109 19.68 -2.07 -10.25
CA ASP A 109 20.37 -1.30 -9.19
C ASP A 109 20.24 -1.87 -7.77
N ARG A 110 19.40 -2.90 -7.60
CA ARG A 110 19.08 -3.58 -6.34
C ARG A 110 18.48 -2.68 -5.26
N GLN A 111 17.99 -1.49 -5.63
CA GLN A 111 17.38 -0.55 -4.70
C GLN A 111 15.92 -0.89 -4.43
N VAL A 112 15.48 -0.77 -3.19
CA VAL A 112 14.06 -0.55 -2.88
C VAL A 112 13.74 0.93 -3.15
N PRO A 113 12.67 1.24 -3.90
CA PRO A 113 12.34 2.62 -4.23
C PRO A 113 11.95 3.43 -3.00
N GLU A 114 12.07 4.75 -3.11
CA GLU A 114 11.64 5.72 -2.09
C GLU A 114 10.63 6.65 -2.75
N GLY A 115 9.59 7.07 -2.04
CA GLY A 115 8.51 7.88 -2.59
C GLY A 115 7.12 7.43 -2.18
N PHE A 116 6.13 7.83 -2.98
CA PHE A 116 4.72 7.61 -2.71
C PHE A 116 4.08 6.80 -3.83
N TYR A 117 3.45 5.70 -3.46
CA TYR A 117 2.98 4.65 -4.33
C TYR A 117 1.59 4.18 -3.92
N TYR A 118 1.04 3.22 -4.66
CA TYR A 118 -0.12 2.45 -4.27
C TYR A 118 0.04 0.98 -4.67
N ILE A 119 -0.73 0.11 -4.02
CA ILE A 119 -0.88 -1.28 -4.44
C ILE A 119 -1.68 -1.32 -5.74
N ASP A 120 -1.13 -1.93 -6.77
CA ASP A 120 -1.76 -2.06 -8.10
C ASP A 120 -1.98 -3.51 -8.55
N ARG A 121 -1.37 -4.48 -7.86
CA ARG A 121 -1.45 -5.90 -8.21
C ARG A 121 -1.57 -6.77 -6.97
N PHE A 122 -2.47 -7.75 -7.04
CA PHE A 122 -2.58 -8.84 -6.07
C PHE A 122 -2.09 -10.13 -6.71
N ASN A 123 -1.03 -10.72 -6.17
CA ASN A 123 -0.43 -11.94 -6.72
C ASN A 123 -0.50 -13.10 -5.72
N PRO A 124 -1.58 -13.91 -5.78
CA PRO A 124 -1.73 -15.08 -4.92
C PRO A 124 -0.90 -16.29 -5.39
N ALA A 125 -0.27 -16.20 -6.56
CA ALA A 125 0.55 -17.25 -7.18
C ALA A 125 2.06 -16.96 -7.11
N SER A 126 2.47 -15.96 -6.33
CA SER A 126 3.87 -15.51 -6.20
C SER A 126 4.84 -16.66 -5.91
N THR A 127 6.03 -16.62 -6.52
CA THR A 127 7.12 -17.56 -6.17
C THR A 127 7.61 -17.37 -4.72
N TYR A 128 7.22 -16.25 -4.09
CA TYR A 128 7.49 -15.89 -2.69
C TYR A 128 6.23 -15.97 -1.80
N TYR A 129 5.39 -16.97 -2.03
CA TYR A 129 4.14 -17.27 -1.31
C TYR A 129 2.95 -16.36 -1.67
N LEU A 130 2.87 -15.16 -1.12
CA LEU A 130 1.87 -14.13 -1.46
C LEU A 130 2.63 -12.83 -1.76
N SER A 131 2.15 -12.03 -2.71
CA SER A 131 2.73 -10.70 -2.91
C SER A 131 1.72 -9.64 -3.36
N LEU A 132 2.01 -8.40 -2.97
CA LEU A 132 1.28 -7.19 -3.37
C LEU A 132 2.23 -6.31 -4.19
N GLY A 133 1.86 -6.00 -5.42
CA GLY A 133 2.65 -5.15 -6.31
C GLY A 133 2.50 -3.69 -5.94
N VAL A 134 3.62 -2.98 -5.94
CA VAL A 134 3.69 -1.53 -5.80
C VAL A 134 3.78 -0.95 -7.22
N ASN A 135 3.08 0.16 -7.48
CA ASN A 135 3.04 0.82 -8.80
C ASN A 135 4.35 1.51 -9.22
N TYR A 136 5.50 1.03 -8.75
CA TYR A 136 6.81 1.46 -9.26
C TYR A 136 7.03 0.90 -10.67
N PRO A 137 7.53 1.71 -11.62
CA PRO A 137 7.86 3.13 -11.49
C PRO A 137 6.60 4.00 -11.58
N ASN A 138 6.43 4.93 -10.64
CA ASN A 138 5.35 5.93 -10.72
C ASN A 138 5.74 7.07 -11.68
N GLN A 139 4.90 8.10 -11.80
CA GLN A 139 5.19 9.25 -12.67
C GLN A 139 6.49 10.00 -12.30
N ALA A 140 6.76 10.18 -11.00
CA ALA A 140 7.99 10.82 -10.53
C ALA A 140 9.22 9.98 -10.90
N ASP A 141 9.15 8.65 -10.72
CA ASP A 141 10.23 7.75 -11.08
C ASP A 141 10.52 7.77 -12.58
N LYS A 142 9.48 7.75 -13.42
CA LYS A 142 9.63 7.81 -14.88
C LYS A 142 10.32 9.11 -15.34
N ILE A 143 10.01 10.23 -14.71
CA ILE A 143 10.64 11.52 -15.04
C ILE A 143 12.09 11.58 -14.52
N LYS A 144 12.37 10.99 -13.36
CA LYS A 144 13.67 11.11 -12.67
C LYS A 144 14.67 9.98 -12.97
N SER A 145 14.22 8.85 -13.50
CA SER A 145 15.03 7.64 -13.67
C SER A 145 16.27 7.88 -14.52
N GLY A 146 16.19 8.74 -15.54
CA GLY A 146 17.30 9.05 -16.46
C GLY A 146 17.82 7.85 -17.28
N ALA A 147 17.43 6.62 -16.92
CA ALA A 147 17.76 5.38 -17.59
C ALA A 147 16.71 5.02 -18.64
N ALA A 148 17.13 4.22 -19.63
CA ALA A 148 16.21 3.66 -20.62
C ALA A 148 15.16 2.72 -19.99
N ASP A 149 15.55 2.03 -18.92
CA ASP A 149 14.67 1.18 -18.13
C ASP A 149 14.79 1.50 -16.62
N PRO A 150 13.79 2.15 -16.01
CA PRO A 150 13.71 2.33 -14.55
C PRO A 150 13.61 1.00 -13.78
N GLY A 151 13.26 -0.10 -14.45
CA GLY A 151 12.86 -1.35 -13.85
C GLY A 151 11.39 -1.36 -13.46
N ASN A 152 10.96 -2.44 -12.82
CA ASN A 152 9.58 -2.74 -12.46
C ASN A 152 9.54 -3.68 -11.23
N ASP A 153 8.40 -4.34 -11.01
CA ASP A 153 8.28 -5.51 -10.14
C ASP A 153 8.77 -5.31 -8.70
N ILE A 154 8.38 -4.20 -8.09
CA ILE A 154 8.54 -3.97 -6.66
C ILE A 154 7.33 -4.53 -5.93
N PHE A 155 7.58 -5.43 -4.98
CA PHE A 155 6.52 -6.13 -4.22
C PHE A 155 6.75 -6.06 -2.71
N ILE A 156 5.64 -6.10 -1.96
CA ILE A 156 5.61 -6.55 -0.56
C ILE A 156 5.24 -8.04 -0.61
N HIS A 157 6.08 -8.93 -0.06
CA HIS A 157 5.87 -10.37 -0.26
C HIS A 157 6.29 -11.25 0.94
N GLY A 158 5.97 -12.55 0.86
CA GLY A 158 6.38 -13.58 1.82
C GLY A 158 7.83 -14.02 1.64
N LYS A 159 8.25 -15.07 2.36
CA LYS A 159 9.67 -15.48 2.47
C LYS A 159 10.58 -14.33 2.96
N CYS A 160 11.86 -14.61 3.15
CA CYS A 160 12.87 -13.65 3.64
C CYS A 160 14.05 -13.55 2.66
N VAL A 161 13.77 -13.22 1.39
CA VAL A 161 14.79 -13.09 0.33
C VAL A 161 14.42 -11.93 -0.58
N THR A 162 15.38 -11.10 -1.00
CA THR A 162 15.09 -9.95 -1.87
C THR A 162 16.33 -9.46 -2.64
N ILE A 163 16.09 -8.83 -3.80
CA ILE A 163 17.07 -8.06 -4.59
C ILE A 163 16.49 -6.66 -4.90
N GLY A 164 15.39 -6.23 -4.26
CA GLY A 164 14.76 -4.93 -4.53
C GLY A 164 13.31 -4.77 -4.04
N CYS A 165 12.75 -5.81 -3.42
CA CYS A 165 11.43 -5.85 -2.82
C CYS A 165 11.47 -5.67 -1.28
N MET A 166 10.29 -5.62 -0.66
CA MET A 166 10.10 -5.58 0.79
C MET A 166 9.58 -6.93 1.31
N PRO A 167 10.46 -7.91 1.59
CA PRO A 167 10.06 -9.21 2.11
C PRO A 167 9.66 -9.10 3.59
N LEU A 168 8.53 -9.70 3.94
CA LEU A 168 8.14 -9.88 5.34
C LEU A 168 8.52 -11.31 5.76
N THR A 169 7.52 -12.11 6.09
CA THR A 169 7.61 -13.57 6.21
C THR A 169 6.29 -14.13 5.69
N ASP A 170 6.20 -15.44 5.46
CA ASP A 170 4.92 -16.06 5.08
C ASP A 170 3.85 -15.82 6.16
N ASN A 171 4.25 -15.76 7.44
CA ASN A 171 3.34 -15.47 8.53
C ASN A 171 2.77 -14.04 8.48
N TYR A 172 3.63 -13.05 8.21
CA TYR A 172 3.23 -11.63 8.19
C TYR A 172 2.56 -11.21 6.89
N ILE A 173 2.99 -11.73 5.74
CA ILE A 173 2.36 -11.38 4.47
C ILE A 173 0.90 -11.84 4.40
N LYS A 174 0.52 -12.93 5.08
CA LYS A 174 -0.90 -13.34 5.20
C LYS A 174 -1.75 -12.21 5.80
N GLU A 175 -1.26 -11.54 6.84
CA GLU A 175 -2.00 -10.44 7.46
C GLU A 175 -2.12 -9.23 6.51
N VAL A 176 -0.99 -8.78 5.94
CA VAL A 176 -0.96 -7.60 5.06
C VAL A 176 -1.76 -7.85 3.77
N TYR A 177 -1.66 -9.04 3.18
CA TYR A 177 -2.41 -9.42 1.98
C TYR A 177 -3.93 -9.40 2.24
N LEU A 178 -4.38 -9.98 3.34
CA LEU A 178 -5.80 -9.98 3.68
C LEU A 178 -6.31 -8.58 3.99
N LEU A 179 -5.55 -7.75 4.72
CA LEU A 179 -5.93 -6.37 4.98
C LEU A 179 -6.08 -5.58 3.67
N ALA A 180 -5.15 -5.74 2.73
CA ALA A 180 -5.21 -5.11 1.43
C ALA A 180 -6.41 -5.61 0.60
N LEU A 181 -6.66 -6.93 0.63
CA LEU A 181 -7.77 -7.54 -0.09
C LEU A 181 -9.13 -7.03 0.45
N GLN A 182 -9.25 -6.89 1.77
CA GLN A 182 -10.45 -6.40 2.43
C GLN A 182 -10.63 -4.88 2.26
N ALA A 183 -9.55 -4.12 2.20
CA ALA A 183 -9.59 -2.72 1.83
C ALA A 183 -10.08 -2.54 0.38
N TYR A 184 -9.57 -3.35 -0.55
CA TYR A 184 -10.06 -3.39 -1.93
C TYR A 184 -11.55 -3.74 -1.99
N GLN A 185 -11.98 -4.77 -1.25
CA GLN A 185 -13.39 -5.16 -1.14
C GLN A 185 -14.27 -4.06 -0.51
N SER A 186 -13.69 -3.21 0.34
CA SER A 186 -14.36 -2.04 0.93
C SER A 186 -14.41 -0.83 -0.03
N GLY A 187 -13.95 -0.98 -1.28
CA GLY A 187 -13.96 0.03 -2.32
C GLY A 187 -12.64 0.82 -2.47
N GLN A 188 -11.60 0.51 -1.70
CA GLN A 188 -10.31 1.19 -1.81
C GLN A 188 -9.48 0.63 -2.98
N ARG A 189 -9.61 1.25 -4.15
CA ARG A 189 -8.92 0.82 -5.38
C ARG A 189 -7.42 1.10 -5.38
N ASN A 190 -7.02 2.27 -4.89
CA ASN A 190 -5.63 2.65 -4.73
C ASN A 190 -5.30 2.62 -3.24
N ILE A 191 -4.58 1.59 -2.81
CA ILE A 191 -4.16 1.44 -1.41
C ILE A 191 -2.79 2.11 -1.26
N PRO A 192 -2.65 3.24 -0.54
CA PRO A 192 -1.41 4.00 -0.54
C PRO A 192 -0.27 3.24 0.15
N VAL A 193 0.94 3.37 -0.40
CA VAL A 193 2.20 2.83 0.13
C VAL A 193 3.25 3.93 0.09
N TYR A 194 3.72 4.38 1.25
CA TYR A 194 4.75 5.41 1.35
C TYR A 194 6.06 4.78 1.81
N ILE A 195 7.10 4.90 1.00
CA ILE A 195 8.40 4.27 1.28
C ILE A 195 9.41 5.38 1.53
N PHE A 196 9.97 5.40 2.73
CA PHE A 196 10.89 6.43 3.20
C PHE A 196 12.28 5.83 3.45
N PRO A 197 13.35 6.63 3.31
CA PRO A 197 14.69 6.19 3.66
C PRO A 197 14.78 5.83 5.16
N TYR A 198 14.23 6.67 6.02
CA TYR A 198 14.20 6.53 7.47
C TYR A 198 13.07 7.38 8.08
N LYS A 199 12.80 7.23 9.38
CA LYS A 199 11.87 8.11 10.09
C LYS A 199 12.50 9.50 10.27
N PHE A 200 11.85 10.54 9.73
CA PHE A 200 12.36 11.94 9.76
C PHE A 200 12.27 12.65 11.13
N ASN A 201 11.89 11.95 12.21
CA ASN A 201 11.58 12.54 13.51
C ASN A 201 12.64 12.24 14.59
N SER A 202 13.79 11.68 14.24
CA SER A 202 14.80 11.22 15.18
C SER A 202 16.14 11.94 15.00
N ILE A 203 16.94 11.98 16.06
CA ILE A 203 18.39 12.29 16.00
C ILE A 203 19.08 11.45 14.90
N SER A 204 18.53 10.27 14.63
CA SER A 204 19.00 9.36 13.60
C SER A 204 18.81 9.90 12.17
N ALA A 205 17.88 10.82 11.91
CA ALA A 205 17.70 11.39 10.58
C ALA A 205 18.95 12.14 10.08
N ASP A 206 19.60 12.92 10.96
CA ASP A 206 20.85 13.61 10.63
C ASP A 206 22.01 12.62 10.48
N ILE A 207 22.05 11.59 11.34
CA ILE A 207 23.06 10.53 11.27
C ILE A 207 22.96 9.75 9.96
N PHE A 208 21.75 9.37 9.53
CA PHE A 208 21.53 8.62 8.30
C PHE A 208 21.70 9.49 7.05
N ALA A 209 21.46 10.79 7.15
CA ALA A 209 21.68 11.72 6.06
C ALA A 209 23.16 12.11 5.86
N ALA A 210 23.95 12.15 6.93
CA ALA A 210 25.33 12.62 6.90
C ALA A 210 26.22 11.95 5.82
N PRO A 211 26.17 10.62 5.58
CA PRO A 211 26.94 9.99 4.52
C PRO A 211 26.60 10.49 3.10
N TYR A 212 25.42 11.08 2.92
CA TYR A 212 24.90 11.57 1.64
C TYR A 212 24.99 13.08 1.50
N ALA A 213 25.65 13.79 2.41
CA ALA A 213 25.71 15.26 2.41
C ALA A 213 26.24 15.86 1.10
N ASN A 214 27.12 15.13 0.38
CA ASN A 214 27.64 15.55 -0.92
C ASN A 214 26.73 15.18 -2.10
N ASP A 215 25.78 14.27 -1.92
CA ASP A 215 24.74 13.94 -2.90
C ASP A 215 23.56 14.91 -2.76
N LYS A 216 23.75 16.10 -3.34
CA LYS A 216 22.76 17.18 -3.29
C LYS A 216 21.40 16.76 -3.88
N ALA A 217 21.38 15.84 -4.84
CA ALA A 217 20.15 15.38 -5.47
C ALA A 217 19.33 14.51 -4.51
N THR A 218 19.96 13.54 -3.85
CA THR A 218 19.31 12.69 -2.85
C THR A 218 18.85 13.50 -1.64
N ILE A 219 19.67 14.42 -1.14
CA ILE A 219 19.29 15.31 -0.02
C ILE A 219 18.08 16.19 -0.40
N ALA A 220 18.09 16.80 -1.58
CA ALA A 220 16.96 17.60 -2.04
C ALA A 220 15.68 16.76 -2.20
N PHE A 221 15.81 15.52 -2.68
CA PHE A 221 14.71 14.58 -2.79
C PHE A 221 14.14 14.19 -1.42
N TRP A 222 14.98 13.87 -0.44
CA TRP A 222 14.55 13.57 0.93
C TRP A 222 13.88 14.75 1.61
N ALA A 223 14.31 15.99 1.35
CA ALA A 223 13.61 17.17 1.83
C ALA A 223 12.16 17.26 1.29
N LYS A 224 11.90 16.76 0.08
CA LYS A 224 10.52 16.65 -0.45
C LYS A 224 9.76 15.51 0.23
N LEU A 225 10.37 14.33 0.41
CA LEU A 225 9.74 13.21 1.12
C LEU A 225 9.35 13.59 2.55
N LYS A 226 10.22 14.34 3.25
CA LYS A 226 9.98 14.84 4.59
C LYS A 226 8.68 15.66 4.68
N LYS A 227 8.39 16.50 3.68
CA LYS A 227 7.14 17.28 3.67
C LYS A 227 5.90 16.38 3.68
N GLY A 228 5.88 15.34 2.84
CA GLY A 228 4.78 14.37 2.83
C GLY A 228 4.71 13.54 4.11
N TYR A 229 5.87 13.14 4.64
CA TYR A 229 5.97 12.47 5.94
C TYR A 229 5.39 13.32 7.07
N ASP A 230 5.78 14.59 7.18
CA ASP A 230 5.32 15.51 8.22
C ASP A 230 3.81 15.75 8.12
N GLN A 231 3.28 15.90 6.90
CA GLN A 231 1.84 16.03 6.67
C GLN A 231 1.07 14.79 7.11
N PHE A 232 1.51 13.59 6.68
CA PHE A 232 0.86 12.34 7.07
C PHE A 232 0.94 12.11 8.58
N THR A 233 2.12 12.28 9.20
CA THR A 233 2.30 12.02 10.63
C THR A 233 1.49 12.98 11.50
N THR A 234 1.36 14.25 11.08
CA THR A 234 0.59 15.27 11.80
C THR A 234 -0.92 15.06 11.65
N ARG A 235 -1.39 14.80 10.43
CA ARG A 235 -2.84 14.73 10.14
C ARG A 235 -3.42 13.34 10.33
N GLN A 236 -2.59 12.30 10.19
CA GLN A 236 -2.98 10.90 10.04
C GLN A 236 -4.01 10.72 8.92
N GLN A 237 -3.88 11.46 7.82
CA GLN A 237 -4.78 11.42 6.67
C GLN A 237 -3.96 11.09 5.43
N GLU A 238 -4.58 10.41 4.47
CA GLU A 238 -3.98 10.23 3.15
C GLU A 238 -3.61 11.61 2.56
N ILE A 239 -2.41 11.70 2.00
CA ILE A 239 -1.89 12.97 1.48
C ILE A 239 -2.28 13.07 0.00
N ALA A 240 -2.69 14.25 -0.42
CA ALA A 240 -2.90 14.54 -1.84
C ALA A 240 -1.53 14.73 -2.48
N ILE A 241 -1.21 13.93 -3.50
CA ILE A 241 0.11 13.96 -4.13
C ILE A 241 -0.06 14.25 -5.61
N LYS A 242 0.67 15.25 -6.08
CA LYS A 242 0.85 15.52 -7.51
C LYS A 242 2.34 15.44 -7.85
N VAL A 243 2.64 15.17 -9.12
CA VAL A 243 3.99 15.19 -9.66
C VAL A 243 4.07 16.34 -10.67
N ASN A 244 5.01 17.26 -10.48
CA ASN A 244 5.21 18.38 -11.42
C ASN A 244 6.01 17.95 -12.66
N ALA A 245 6.18 18.85 -13.62
CA ALA A 245 6.93 18.57 -14.86
C ALA A 245 8.40 18.17 -14.63
N ALA A 246 8.99 18.57 -13.50
CA ALA A 246 10.35 18.19 -13.11
C ALA A 246 10.41 16.83 -12.40
N GLY A 247 9.28 16.17 -12.15
CA GLY A 247 9.21 14.90 -11.43
C GLY A 247 9.24 15.04 -9.90
N ASP A 248 9.05 16.24 -9.36
CA ASP A 248 9.01 16.45 -7.90
C ASP A 248 7.59 16.28 -7.35
N TYR A 249 7.49 15.74 -6.14
CA TYR A 249 6.24 15.65 -5.38
C TYR A 249 5.77 17.03 -4.91
N VAL A 250 4.47 17.28 -5.07
CA VAL A 250 3.74 18.48 -4.63
C VAL A 250 2.55 18.04 -3.78
N PHE A 251 2.38 18.69 -2.63
CA PHE A 251 1.36 18.40 -1.62
C PHE A 251 0.51 19.63 -1.31
#